data_AF-A0A225WIS2-F1
#
_entry.id   AF-A0A225WIS2-F1
#
_cell.length_a   1.000
_cell.length_b   1.000
_cell.length_c   1.000
_cell.angle_alpha   90.00
_cell.angle_beta   90.00
_cell.angle_gamma   90.00
#
_symmetry.space_group_name_H-M   'P 1'
#
loop_
_entity.id
_entity.type
_entity.pdbx_description
1 polymer ?
#
loop_
_entity_poly.entity_id
_entity_poly.type
_entity_poly.pdbx_seq_one_letter_code
_entity_poly.pdbx_strand_id
1 'polypeptide(L)'
;MGLTKYSSHVPLKEKYLNGSSVKIEYHNNFLIASTEVRVTEKEGGYQDLITWDQLPDAARDALASTVWDLTPMSLYGTEMPLKDGELTMTLEKAWPFD
;
A
#
# COMPACT_ATOMS: atom_id res chain seq x y z
N MET A 1 -13.07 -12.02 -2.37
CA MET A 1 -12.47 -11.71 -1.05
C MET A 1 -10.97 -11.91 -1.19
N GLY A 2 -10.27 -10.88 -1.69
CA GLY A 2 -8.82 -10.93 -1.90
C GLY A 2 -8.10 -10.88 -0.56
N LEU A 3 -7.30 -11.89 -0.24
CA LEU A 3 -6.43 -11.86 0.93
C LEU A 3 -5.30 -10.86 0.65
N THR A 4 -5.45 -9.63 1.14
CA THR A 4 -4.33 -8.69 1.20
C THR A 4 -3.26 -9.27 2.11
N LYS A 5 -2.12 -9.63 1.53
CA LYS A 5 -0.98 -10.25 2.22
C LYS A 5 0.17 -9.25 2.27
N TYR A 6 0.71 -9.03 3.47
CA TYR A 6 1.87 -8.17 3.68
C TYR A 6 3.15 -9.01 3.71
N SER A 7 4.24 -8.44 3.19
CA SER A 7 5.58 -9.01 3.31
C SER A 7 6.30 -8.33 4.46
N SER A 8 6.45 -9.02 5.58
CA SER A 8 7.11 -8.51 6.78
C SER A 8 8.63 -8.69 6.69
N HIS A 9 9.38 -7.67 7.11
CA HIS A 9 10.84 -7.66 7.09
C HIS A 9 11.40 -7.15 8.42
N VAL A 10 11.68 -8.05 9.36
CA VAL A 10 12.25 -7.73 10.67
C VAL A 10 13.46 -8.64 10.96
N PRO A 11 14.70 -8.11 11.01
CA PRO A 11 15.08 -6.75 10.62
C PRO A 11 15.05 -6.55 9.10
N LEU A 12 14.83 -5.30 8.67
CA LEU A 12 14.98 -4.93 7.27
C LEU A 12 16.47 -4.97 6.87
N LYS A 13 16.81 -5.64 5.77
CA LYS A 13 18.19 -5.74 5.29
C LYS A 13 18.67 -4.40 4.72
N GLU A 14 19.88 -3.98 5.09
CA GLU A 14 20.47 -2.69 4.68
C GLU A 14 20.51 -2.46 3.16
N LYS A 15 20.67 -3.53 2.36
CA LYS A 15 20.65 -3.43 0.89
C LYS A 15 19.35 -2.87 0.29
N TYR A 16 18.26 -2.93 1.07
CA TYR A 16 16.95 -2.36 0.73
C TYR A 16 16.76 -0.93 1.25
N LEU A 17 17.79 -0.33 1.85
CA LEU A 17 17.77 1.04 2.37
C LEU A 17 18.68 1.94 1.55
N ASN A 18 18.28 3.20 1.45
CA ASN A 18 19.12 4.32 1.05
C ASN A 18 19.00 5.39 2.16
N GLY A 19 19.97 5.41 3.09
CA GLY A 19 19.87 6.17 4.33
C GLY A 19 18.69 5.69 5.18
N SER A 20 17.71 6.57 5.39
CA SER A 20 16.44 6.25 6.08
C SER A 20 15.30 5.87 5.14
N SER A 21 15.53 5.85 3.83
CA SER A 21 14.50 5.58 2.81
C SER A 21 14.50 4.09 2.44
N VAL A 22 13.34 3.45 2.50
CA VAL A 22 13.17 2.07 2.01
C VAL A 22 13.00 2.07 0.50
N LYS A 23 13.77 1.23 -0.19
CA LYS A 23 13.68 1.01 -1.62
C LYS A 23 12.57 0.03 -1.92
N ILE A 24 11.51 0.51 -2.55
CA ILE A 24 10.33 -0.26 -2.93
C ILE A 24 10.18 -0.30 -4.45
N GLU A 25 9.66 -1.41 -4.98
CA GLU A 25 9.25 -1.53 -6.37
C GLU A 25 7.80 -1.97 -6.47
N TYR A 26 7.09 -1.39 -7.45
CA TYR A 26 5.80 -1.89 -7.90
C TYR A 26 6.05 -3.02 -8.91
N HIS A 27 5.70 -4.24 -8.52
CA HIS A 27 5.91 -5.43 -9.32
C HIS A 27 4.58 -5.90 -9.91
N ASN A 28 4.53 -6.04 -11.23
CA ASN A 28 3.42 -6.65 -11.94
C ASN A 28 3.79 -8.09 -12.33
N ASN A 29 3.06 -9.05 -11.79
CA ASN A 29 3.17 -10.45 -12.15
C ASN A 29 2.10 -10.83 -13.17
N PHE A 30 2.49 -10.75 -14.45
CA PHE A 30 1.62 -11.06 -15.59
C PHE A 30 1.05 -12.49 -15.56
N LEU A 31 1.76 -13.47 -15.01
CA LEU A 31 1.34 -14.88 -15.01
C LEU A 31 0.12 -15.13 -14.13
N ILE A 32 -0.01 -14.37 -13.03
CA ILE A 32 -1.12 -14.49 -12.07
C ILE A 32 -1.98 -13.22 -12.03
N ALA A 33 -1.81 -12.32 -13.00
CA ALA A 33 -2.51 -11.04 -13.11
C ALA A 33 -2.60 -10.28 -11.77
N SER A 34 -1.50 -10.23 -11.04
CA SER A 34 -1.44 -9.56 -9.73
C SER A 34 -0.36 -8.51 -9.70
N THR A 35 -0.58 -7.48 -8.89
CA THR A 35 0.37 -6.40 -8.68
C THR A 35 0.63 -6.25 -7.19
N GLU A 36 1.90 -6.11 -6.83
CA GLU A 36 2.35 -6.05 -5.44
C GLU A 36 3.41 -4.98 -5.26
N VAL A 37 3.55 -4.48 -4.03
CA VAL A 37 4.69 -3.65 -3.62
C VAL A 37 5.65 -4.52 -2.83
N ARG A 38 6.93 -4.51 -3.21
CA ARG A 38 7.98 -5.29 -2.52
C ARG A 38 9.27 -4.51 -2.39
N VAL A 39 10.12 -4.94 -1.44
CA VAL A 39 11.46 -4.36 -1.26
C VAL A 39 12.38 -4.70 -2.46
N THR A 40 13.26 -3.78 -2.83
CA THR A 40 14.16 -3.94 -3.97
C THR A 40 15.56 -3.37 -3.67
N GLU A 41 16.56 -3.83 -4.41
CA GLU A 41 17.91 -3.28 -4.35
C GLU A 41 18.09 -2.10 -5.32
N LYS A 42 17.18 -1.95 -6.28
CA LYS A 42 17.22 -0.92 -7.32
C LYS A 42 16.91 0.45 -6.73
N GLU A 43 17.67 1.47 -7.13
CA GLU A 43 17.35 2.85 -6.79
C GLU A 43 16.08 3.29 -7.53
N GLY A 44 15.20 3.97 -6.80
CA GLY A 44 13.95 4.53 -7.31
C GLY A 44 13.98 6.05 -7.40
N GLY A 45 12.82 6.67 -7.24
CA GLY A 45 12.66 8.12 -7.14
C GLY A 45 11.69 8.52 -6.03
N TYR A 46 11.64 9.81 -5.73
CA TYR A 46 10.73 10.39 -4.75
C TYR A 46 9.49 10.98 -5.43
N GLN A 47 8.39 11.08 -4.68
CA GLN A 47 7.14 11.71 -5.11
C GLN A 47 6.79 12.80 -4.10
N ASP A 48 6.04 13.82 -4.55
CA ASP A 48 5.53 14.85 -3.64
C ASP A 48 4.58 14.22 -2.62
N LEU A 49 4.91 14.38 -1.34
CA LEU A 49 4.15 13.79 -0.24
C LEU A 49 3.07 14.77 0.23
N ILE A 50 1.83 14.29 0.26
CA ILE A 50 0.72 14.90 1.00
C ILE A 50 0.18 13.88 2.00
N THR A 51 0.10 14.27 3.27
CA THR A 51 -0.43 13.39 4.32
C THR A 51 -1.95 13.48 4.40
N TRP A 52 -2.58 12.48 5.01
CA TRP A 52 -4.04 12.46 5.18
C TRP A 52 -4.55 13.72 5.90
N ASP A 53 -3.85 14.16 6.95
CA ASP A 53 -4.22 15.36 7.72
C ASP A 53 -3.99 16.68 6.98
N GLN A 54 -3.17 16.69 5.93
CA GLN A 54 -2.96 17.86 5.08
C GLN A 54 -4.04 18.01 3.99
N LEU A 55 -4.85 16.98 3.75
CA LEU A 55 -5.92 17.03 2.77
C LEU A 55 -7.11 17.85 3.30
N PRO A 56 -7.78 18.64 2.44
CA PRO A 56 -9.05 19.26 2.81
C PRO A 56 -10.12 18.18 3.02
N ASP A 57 -11.12 18.47 3.85
CA ASP A 57 -12.22 17.56 4.19
C ASP A 57 -12.87 16.95 2.94
N ALA A 58 -13.17 17.78 1.93
CA ALA A 58 -13.75 17.32 0.67
C ALA A 58 -12.92 16.26 -0.06
N ALA A 59 -11.58 16.32 0.03
CA ALA A 59 -10.71 15.31 -0.58
C ALA A 59 -10.70 14.02 0.23
N ARG A 60 -10.68 14.11 1.56
CA ARG A 60 -10.78 12.93 2.44
C ARG A 60 -12.09 12.20 2.24
N ASP A 61 -13.21 12.93 2.22
CA ASP A 61 -14.55 12.39 1.98
C ASP A 61 -14.65 11.72 0.62
N ALA A 62 -14.11 12.34 -0.43
CA ALA A 62 -14.08 11.77 -1.77
C ALA A 62 -13.26 10.46 -1.79
N LEU A 63 -12.05 10.45 -1.20
CA LEU A 63 -11.20 9.26 -1.17
C LEU A 63 -11.84 8.10 -0.38
N ALA A 64 -12.54 8.40 0.72
CA ALA A 64 -13.19 7.40 1.57
C ALA A 64 -14.47 6.82 0.97
N SER A 65 -15.25 7.63 0.25
CA SER A 65 -16.55 7.23 -0.33
C SER A 65 -16.49 6.71 -1.77
N THR A 66 -15.38 6.93 -2.47
CA THR A 66 -15.20 6.45 -3.85
C THR A 66 -15.17 4.92 -3.92
N VAL A 67 -15.87 4.36 -4.91
CA VAL A 67 -15.76 2.95 -5.29
C VAL A 67 -14.54 2.79 -6.19
N TRP A 68 -13.48 2.18 -5.65
CA TRP A 68 -12.20 2.00 -6.35
C TRP A 68 -12.12 0.71 -7.17
N ASP A 69 -12.91 -0.31 -6.82
CA ASP A 69 -13.01 -1.51 -7.62
C ASP A 69 -14.06 -1.34 -8.73
N LEU A 70 -13.57 -1.13 -9.95
CA LEU A 70 -14.39 -0.97 -11.15
C LEU A 70 -14.64 -2.27 -11.90
N THR A 71 -14.22 -3.42 -11.35
CA THR A 71 -14.46 -4.71 -11.99
C THR A 71 -15.90 -5.18 -11.83
N PRO A 72 -16.41 -5.98 -12.80
CA PRO A 72 -17.71 -6.62 -12.64
C PRO A 72 -17.76 -7.39 -11.32
N MET A 73 -18.78 -7.18 -10.50
CA MET A 73 -18.98 -7.88 -9.22
C MET A 73 -17.87 -7.66 -8.17
N SER A 74 -17.09 -6.57 -8.26
CA SER A 74 -16.02 -6.24 -7.30
C SER A 74 -15.02 -7.38 -7.07
N LEU A 75 -14.49 -7.93 -8.17
CA LEU A 75 -13.61 -9.09 -8.17
C LEU A 75 -12.24 -8.82 -7.52
N TYR A 76 -11.75 -7.58 -7.55
CA TYR A 76 -10.42 -7.24 -7.02
C TYR A 76 -10.44 -6.67 -5.61
N GLY A 77 -11.57 -6.14 -5.14
CA GLY A 77 -11.73 -5.57 -3.80
C GLY A 77 -10.78 -4.40 -3.52
N THR A 78 -10.48 -3.59 -4.53
CA THR A 78 -9.63 -2.39 -4.37
C THR A 78 -10.32 -1.38 -3.46
N GLU A 79 -9.61 -0.90 -2.44
CA GLU A 79 -10.09 0.08 -1.48
C GLU A 79 -9.01 1.12 -1.13
N MET A 80 -9.43 2.31 -0.68
CA MET A 80 -8.51 3.33 -0.16
C MET A 80 -7.96 2.87 1.20
N PRO A 81 -6.66 2.57 1.34
CA PRO A 81 -6.11 1.93 2.55
C PRO A 81 -6.00 2.89 3.75
N LEU A 82 -6.14 4.21 3.53
CA LEU A 82 -6.03 5.23 4.58
C LEU A 82 -7.38 5.71 5.11
N LYS A 83 -8.51 5.20 4.60
CA LYS A 83 -9.83 5.61 5.14
C LYS A 83 -10.02 5.08 6.56
N ASP A 84 -10.85 5.78 7.32
CA ASP A 84 -11.15 5.42 8.70
C ASP A 84 -11.68 3.97 8.80
N GLY A 85 -11.22 3.24 9.82
CA GLY A 85 -11.51 1.81 9.99
C GLY A 85 -10.54 0.89 9.22
N GLU A 86 -10.33 1.12 7.92
CA GLU A 86 -9.41 0.31 7.11
C GLU A 86 -7.94 0.51 7.51
N LEU A 87 -7.57 1.73 7.90
CA LEU A 87 -6.20 2.00 8.33
C LEU A 87 -5.83 1.14 9.55
N THR A 88 -6.71 1.05 10.55
CA THR A 88 -6.47 0.24 11.75
C THR A 88 -6.32 -1.23 11.40
N MET A 89 -7.23 -1.78 10.59
CA MET A 89 -7.15 -3.18 10.14
C MET A 89 -5.89 -3.43 9.29
N THR A 90 -5.48 -2.46 8.49
CA THR A 90 -4.26 -2.50 7.69
C THR A 90 -3.03 -2.55 8.58
N LEU A 91 -2.97 -1.72 9.62
CA LEU A 91 -1.87 -1.69 10.58
C LEU A 91 -1.77 -3.01 11.36
N GLU A 92 -2.90 -3.57 11.80
CA GLU A 92 -2.94 -4.88 12.47
C GLU A 92 -2.42 -6.00 11.58
N LYS A 93 -2.84 -6.05 10.31
CA LYS A 93 -2.39 -7.06 9.34
C LYS A 93 -0.93 -6.87 8.93
N ALA A 94 -0.43 -5.64 8.94
CA ALA A 94 0.94 -5.31 8.57
C ALA A 94 1.93 -5.40 9.75
N TRP A 95 1.44 -5.63 10.97
CA TRP A 95 2.29 -5.71 12.16
C TRP A 95 3.31 -6.84 12.02
N PRO A 96 4.63 -6.54 12.02
CA PRO A 96 5.63 -7.52 11.61
C PRO A 96 6.35 -8.19 12.79
N PHE A 97 5.96 -7.91 14.02
CA PHE A 97 6.58 -8.43 15.25
C PHE A 97 5.67 -9.45 15.93
N ASP A 98 6.29 -10.47 16.53
CA ASP A 98 5.60 -11.45 17.40
C ASP A 98 5.37 -10.90 18.82
#